data_AF-A0A1G0R1N3-F1
#
_entry.id   AF-A0A1G0R1N3-F1
#
_cell.length_a   1.000
_cell.length_b   1.000
_cell.length_c   1.000
_cell.angle_alpha   90.00
_cell.angle_beta   90.00
_cell.angle_gamma   90.00
#
_symmetry.space_group_name_H-M   'P 1'
#
loop_
_entity.id
_entity.type
_entity.pdbx_description
1 polymer ?
#
loop_
_entity_poly.entity_id
_entity_poly.type
_entity_poly.pdbx_seq_one_letter_code
_entity_poly.pdbx_strand_id
1 'polypeptide(L)'
;MTTNKSKESVLFDESTFDHLINCRDIDNLIIKGHLIIEHKIDEFIDNHSIIKTNFQNHKIGFNLKIDIAKVLGLFILSEDLFSALILLNKLRNSIAHNLKPDEELFNNFIQVVDSDSSLIKLYKEFGDVTLTNDSGEQYKVSSNHFRFSLCIANLYGRISEISNFTLKELITLKTRKFRIEKERNRKSAPKAKTKNP
;
A
#
# COMPACT_ATOMS: atom_id res chain seq x y z
N MET A 1 20.75 -29.64 -7.90
CA MET A 1 21.03 -28.22 -7.60
C MET A 1 20.47 -27.39 -8.76
N THR A 2 19.20 -27.01 -8.67
CA THR A 2 18.58 -26.10 -9.64
C THR A 2 18.94 -24.67 -9.26
N THR A 3 19.70 -24.01 -10.13
CA THR A 3 20.06 -22.60 -10.03
C THR A 3 18.79 -21.76 -10.01
N ASN A 4 18.48 -21.21 -8.85
CA ASN A 4 17.39 -20.27 -8.67
C ASN A 4 17.78 -18.99 -9.40
N LYS A 5 17.30 -18.80 -10.64
CA LYS A 5 17.38 -17.51 -11.34
C LYS A 5 16.75 -16.50 -10.40
N SER A 6 17.56 -15.62 -9.81
CA SER A 6 17.10 -14.44 -9.08
C SER A 6 16.28 -13.62 -10.07
N LYS A 7 14.96 -13.75 -9.99
CA LYS A 7 14.05 -12.80 -10.65
C LYS A 7 14.38 -11.43 -10.10
N GLU A 8 14.61 -10.48 -11.01
CA GLU A 8 14.76 -9.06 -10.68
C GLU A 8 13.61 -8.62 -9.79
N SER A 9 13.94 -7.98 -8.67
CA SER A 9 12.97 -7.25 -7.87
C SER A 9 12.29 -6.22 -8.76
N VAL A 10 10.97 -6.18 -8.79
CA VAL A 10 10.24 -5.18 -9.58
C VAL A 10 10.38 -3.85 -8.83
N LEU A 11 11.35 -3.03 -9.21
CA LEU A 11 11.43 -1.64 -8.78
C LEU A 11 10.19 -0.92 -9.31
N PHE A 12 9.55 -0.10 -8.48
CA PHE A 12 8.54 0.84 -8.97
C PHE A 12 9.27 1.96 -9.69
N ASP A 13 9.56 1.69 -10.94
CA ASP A 13 10.23 2.57 -11.88
C ASP A 13 9.21 3.30 -12.74
N GLU A 14 9.73 4.18 -13.60
CA GLU A 14 8.96 4.92 -14.59
C GLU A 14 8.13 3.96 -15.46
N SER A 15 8.70 2.81 -15.85
CA SER A 15 7.99 1.78 -16.63
C SER A 15 6.79 1.19 -15.90
N THR A 16 6.89 0.90 -14.60
CA THR A 16 5.79 0.39 -13.79
C THR A 16 4.67 1.43 -13.67
N PHE A 17 5.02 2.70 -13.49
CA PHE A 17 4.05 3.79 -13.46
C PHE A 17 3.38 3.98 -14.83
N ASP A 18 4.15 3.91 -15.92
CA ASP A 18 3.65 3.98 -17.28
C ASP A 18 2.66 2.84 -17.55
N HIS A 19 2.95 1.62 -17.09
CA HIS A 19 2.02 0.50 -17.23
C HIS A 19 0.69 0.71 -16.52
N LEU A 20 0.68 1.46 -15.41
CA LEU A 20 -0.56 1.84 -14.73
C LEU A 20 -1.28 2.96 -15.48
N ILE A 21 -0.60 4.03 -15.87
CA ILE A 21 -1.26 5.18 -16.52
C ILE A 21 -1.81 4.85 -17.91
N ASN A 22 -1.18 3.91 -18.62
CA ASN A 22 -1.63 3.42 -19.92
C ASN A 22 -2.80 2.41 -19.83
N CYS A 23 -3.28 2.07 -18.63
CA CYS A 23 -4.48 1.24 -18.50
C CYS A 23 -5.71 2.01 -18.95
N ARG A 24 -6.41 1.49 -19.96
CA ARG A 24 -7.57 2.15 -20.58
C ARG A 24 -8.81 2.11 -19.70
N ASP A 25 -8.96 1.05 -18.92
CA ASP A 25 -10.10 0.84 -18.05
C ASP A 25 -9.67 0.77 -16.59
N ILE A 26 -10.54 1.33 -15.74
CA ILE A 26 -10.29 1.48 -14.31
C ILE A 26 -10.24 0.12 -13.60
N ASP A 27 -10.92 -0.89 -14.13
CA ASP A 27 -10.97 -2.24 -13.56
C ASP A 27 -9.60 -2.92 -13.69
N ASN A 28 -9.04 -2.94 -14.90
CA ASN A 28 -7.70 -3.45 -15.15
C ASN A 28 -6.65 -2.63 -14.41
N LEU A 29 -6.83 -1.30 -14.30
CA LEU A 29 -5.95 -0.47 -13.50
C LEU A 29 -5.95 -0.93 -12.03
N ILE A 30 -7.13 -1.15 -11.43
CA ILE A 30 -7.25 -1.62 -10.04
C ILE A 30 -6.64 -3.00 -9.87
N ILE A 31 -6.91 -3.93 -10.79
CA ILE A 31 -6.36 -5.29 -10.75
C ILE A 31 -4.83 -5.24 -10.83
N LYS A 32 -4.26 -4.47 -11.77
CA LYS A 32 -2.80 -4.33 -11.89
C LYS A 32 -2.18 -3.65 -10.66
N GLY A 33 -2.81 -2.60 -10.16
CA GLY A 33 -2.37 -1.94 -8.92
C GLY A 33 -2.33 -2.90 -7.74
N HIS A 34 -3.35 -3.74 -7.59
CA HIS A 34 -3.38 -4.80 -6.58
C HIS A 34 -2.23 -5.80 -6.75
N LEU A 35 -1.97 -6.27 -7.98
CA LEU A 35 -0.88 -7.22 -8.25
C LEU A 35 0.51 -6.65 -7.94
N ILE A 36 0.74 -5.36 -8.26
CA ILE A 36 2.00 -4.67 -7.93
C ILE A 36 2.22 -4.63 -6.42
N ILE A 37 1.19 -4.25 -5.67
CA ILE A 37 1.26 -4.19 -4.21
C ILE A 37 1.40 -5.59 -3.60
N GLU A 38 0.70 -6.59 -4.13
CA GLU A 38 0.85 -7.98 -3.71
C GLU A 38 2.28 -8.48 -3.89
N HIS A 39 2.87 -8.25 -5.06
CA HIS A 39 4.27 -8.59 -5.32
C HIS A 39 5.21 -7.91 -4.33
N LYS A 40 4.94 -6.64 -4.01
CA LYS A 40 5.77 -5.90 -3.05
C LYS A 40 5.65 -6.42 -1.63
N ILE A 41 4.47 -6.90 -1.23
CA ILE A 41 4.27 -7.57 0.06
C ILE A 41 5.03 -8.91 0.08
N ASP A 42 5.02 -9.68 -1.02
CA ASP A 42 5.78 -10.92 -1.11
C ASP A 42 7.29 -10.65 -0.94
N GLU A 43 7.84 -9.63 -1.60
CA GLU A 43 9.23 -9.20 -1.39
C GLU A 43 9.51 -8.82 0.06
N PHE A 44 8.63 -8.06 0.70
CA PHE A 44 8.78 -7.68 2.10
C PHE A 44 8.84 -8.92 3.01
N ILE A 45 7.92 -9.86 2.84
CA ILE A 45 7.85 -11.11 3.61
C ILE A 45 9.14 -11.91 3.40
N ASP A 46 9.57 -12.10 2.15
CA ASP A 46 10.78 -12.85 1.83
C ASP A 46 12.02 -12.20 2.44
N ASN A 47 12.11 -10.87 2.40
CA ASN A 47 13.23 -10.12 2.98
C ASN A 47 13.33 -10.22 4.50
N HIS A 48 12.18 -10.28 5.19
CA HIS A 48 12.11 -10.28 6.66
C HIS A 48 11.97 -11.68 7.28
N SER A 49 11.72 -12.69 6.46
CA SER A 49 11.67 -14.09 6.91
C SER A 49 13.07 -14.62 7.19
N ILE A 50 13.22 -15.28 8.34
CA ILE A 50 14.48 -15.95 8.73
C ILE A 50 14.81 -17.06 7.72
N ILE A 51 13.79 -17.82 7.32
CA ILE A 51 13.90 -18.87 6.32
C ILE A 51 13.40 -18.29 5.00
N LYS A 52 14.27 -18.26 3.99
CA LYS A 52 13.90 -17.87 2.64
C LYS A 52 13.04 -18.97 2.02
N THR A 53 11.74 -18.74 2.06
CA THR A 53 10.77 -19.48 1.24
C THR A 53 10.62 -18.74 -0.09
N ASN A 54 10.24 -19.43 -1.17
CA ASN A 54 9.83 -18.69 -2.38
C ASN A 54 8.33 -18.38 -2.23
N PHE A 55 7.99 -17.31 -1.50
CA PHE A 55 6.58 -17.03 -1.16
C PHE A 55 5.72 -16.83 -2.41
N GLN A 56 6.31 -16.28 -3.46
CA GLN A 56 5.68 -16.08 -4.77
C GLN A 56 5.19 -17.37 -5.41
N ASN A 57 5.81 -18.52 -5.12
CA ASN A 57 5.38 -19.82 -5.67
C ASN A 57 4.20 -20.45 -4.92
N HIS A 58 3.82 -19.91 -3.77
CA HIS A 58 2.71 -20.43 -2.99
C HIS A 58 1.41 -19.68 -3.32
N LYS A 59 0.31 -20.41 -3.50
CA LYS A 59 -1.04 -19.85 -3.70
C LYS A 59 -1.63 -19.34 -2.38
N ILE A 60 -0.99 -18.33 -1.80
CA ILE A 60 -1.40 -17.72 -0.53
C ILE A 60 -2.31 -16.54 -0.84
N GLY A 61 -3.47 -16.49 -0.19
CA GLY A 61 -4.41 -15.39 -0.37
C GLY A 61 -3.89 -14.07 0.20
N PHE A 62 -4.25 -12.95 -0.43
CA PHE A 62 -3.80 -11.61 -0.09
C PHE A 62 -3.99 -11.23 1.40
N ASN A 63 -5.13 -11.59 2.01
CA ASN A 63 -5.36 -11.33 3.43
C ASN A 63 -4.34 -12.02 4.35
N LEU A 64 -4.00 -13.28 4.03
CA LEU A 64 -3.00 -14.02 4.81
C LEU A 64 -1.60 -13.41 4.62
N LYS A 65 -1.28 -12.92 3.42
CA LYS A 65 -0.03 -12.16 3.19
C LYS A 65 0.02 -10.90 4.05
N ILE A 66 -1.07 -10.14 4.13
CA ILE A 66 -1.17 -8.97 5.02
C ILE A 66 -0.95 -9.36 6.48
N ASP A 67 -1.59 -10.42 6.96
CA ASP A 67 -1.46 -10.85 8.36
C ASP A 67 -0.02 -11.27 8.69
N ILE A 68 0.66 -11.95 7.77
CA ILE A 68 2.07 -12.32 7.91
C ILE A 68 2.96 -11.07 7.91
N ALA A 69 2.74 -10.17 6.95
CA ALA A 69 3.47 -8.90 6.90
C ALA A 69 3.26 -8.06 8.17
N LYS A 70 2.07 -8.11 8.77
CA LYS A 70 1.77 -7.47 10.06
C LYS A 70 2.61 -8.05 11.19
N VAL A 71 2.72 -9.37 11.27
CA VAL A 71 3.58 -10.05 12.26
C VAL A 71 5.03 -9.65 12.08
N LEU A 72 5.49 -9.52 10.84
CA LEU A 72 6.84 -9.09 10.48
C LEU A 72 7.10 -7.58 10.65
N GLY A 73 6.07 -6.80 11.00
CA GLY A 73 6.21 -5.40 11.39
C GLY A 73 5.95 -4.38 10.28
N LEU A 74 5.35 -4.78 9.14
CA LEU A 74 5.09 -3.86 8.02
C LEU A 74 4.28 -2.61 8.43
N PHE A 75 3.36 -2.75 9.39
CA PHE A 75 2.45 -1.65 9.76
C PHE A 75 2.90 -0.88 11.00
N ILE A 76 4.16 -1.03 11.42
CA ILE A 76 4.63 -0.46 12.68
C ILE A 76 4.69 1.06 12.66
N LEU A 77 5.03 1.63 11.49
CA LEU A 77 5.14 3.06 11.25
C LEU A 77 3.80 3.67 10.82
N SER A 78 2.89 2.86 10.27
CA SER A 78 1.66 3.36 9.67
C SER A 78 0.50 2.38 9.80
N GLU A 79 -0.51 2.76 10.58
CA GLU A 79 -1.76 1.99 10.73
C GLU A 79 -2.71 2.21 9.55
N ASP A 80 -2.67 3.39 8.94
CA ASP A 80 -3.41 3.73 7.73
C ASP A 80 -2.97 2.87 6.53
N LEU A 81 -1.70 2.45 6.47
CA LEU A 81 -1.21 1.50 5.46
C LEU A 81 -1.99 0.18 5.54
N PHE A 82 -2.26 -0.34 6.74
CA PHE A 82 -3.05 -1.57 6.90
C PHE A 82 -4.47 -1.36 6.35
N SER A 83 -5.12 -0.27 6.73
CA SER A 83 -6.47 0.07 6.25
C SER A 83 -6.53 0.22 4.73
N ALA A 84 -5.52 0.86 4.12
CA ALA A 84 -5.41 1.03 2.68
C ALA A 84 -5.29 -0.31 1.95
N LEU A 85 -4.46 -1.24 2.44
CA LEU A 85 -4.31 -2.56 1.82
C LEU A 85 -5.61 -3.40 1.92
N ILE A 86 -6.32 -3.31 3.03
CA ILE A 86 -7.63 -3.96 3.18
C ILE A 86 -8.65 -3.37 2.20
N LEU A 87 -8.69 -2.05 2.04
CA LEU A 87 -9.55 -1.38 1.06
C LEU A 87 -9.20 -1.76 -0.38
N LEU A 88 -7.92 -1.82 -0.73
CA LEU A 88 -7.46 -2.27 -2.04
C LEU A 88 -7.93 -3.71 -2.36
N ASN A 89 -7.84 -4.62 -1.39
CA ASN A 89 -8.36 -5.98 -1.57
C ASN A 89 -9.87 -6.01 -1.76
N LYS A 90 -10.63 -5.24 -0.97
CA LYS A 90 -12.09 -5.13 -1.12
C LYS A 90 -12.47 -4.56 -2.48
N LEU A 91 -11.76 -3.52 -2.94
CA LEU A 91 -11.97 -2.91 -4.25
C LEU A 91 -11.72 -3.92 -5.38
N ARG A 92 -10.60 -4.67 -5.33
CA ARG A 92 -10.34 -5.75 -6.29
C ARG A 92 -11.43 -6.83 -6.27
N ASN A 93 -11.91 -7.22 -5.09
CA ASN A 93 -12.99 -8.22 -4.98
C ASN A 93 -14.32 -7.70 -5.50
N SER A 94 -14.60 -6.40 -5.38
CA SER A 94 -15.81 -5.79 -5.95
C SER A 94 -15.85 -5.96 -7.47
N ILE A 95 -14.72 -5.81 -8.15
CA ILE A 95 -14.61 -6.05 -9.60
C ILE A 95 -14.86 -7.52 -9.91
N ALA A 96 -14.26 -8.44 -9.15
CA ALA A 96 -14.43 -9.87 -9.38
C ALA A 96 -15.89 -10.35 -9.20
N HIS A 97 -16.65 -9.73 -8.30
CA HIS A 97 -18.04 -10.11 -8.02
C HIS A 97 -19.08 -9.33 -8.83
N ASN A 98 -18.84 -8.05 -9.10
CA ASN A 98 -19.81 -7.14 -9.70
C ASN A 98 -19.45 -6.69 -11.11
N LEU A 99 -18.29 -7.10 -11.64
CA LEU A 99 -17.73 -6.67 -12.93
C LEU A 99 -17.56 -5.15 -13.08
N LYS A 100 -17.51 -4.44 -11.95
CA LYS A 100 -17.26 -3.00 -11.85
C LYS A 100 -16.74 -2.67 -10.46
N PRO A 101 -16.01 -1.56 -10.29
CA PRO A 101 -15.51 -1.15 -8.99
C PRO A 101 -16.63 -0.51 -8.18
N ASP A 102 -16.61 -0.76 -6.88
CA ASP A 102 -17.46 -0.03 -5.93
C ASP A 102 -16.90 1.40 -5.74
N GLU A 103 -17.70 2.39 -6.13
CA GLU A 103 -17.31 3.81 -6.08
C GLU A 103 -17.07 4.32 -4.66
N GLU A 104 -17.83 3.82 -3.68
CA GLU A 104 -17.66 4.19 -2.27
C GLU A 104 -16.33 3.64 -1.75
N LEU A 105 -16.05 2.36 -2.02
CA LEU A 105 -14.76 1.75 -1.68
C LEU A 105 -13.60 2.45 -2.37
N PHE A 106 -13.76 2.86 -3.63
CA PHE A 106 -12.74 3.60 -4.37
C PHE A 106 -12.43 4.93 -3.69
N ASN A 107 -13.46 5.73 -3.37
CA ASN A 107 -13.27 7.03 -2.72
C ASN A 107 -12.67 6.88 -1.32
N ASN A 108 -13.13 5.90 -0.55
CA ASN A 108 -12.57 5.57 0.76
C ASN A 108 -11.10 5.17 0.66
N PHE A 109 -10.74 4.37 -0.35
CA PHE A 109 -9.35 4.00 -0.61
C PHE A 109 -8.48 5.22 -0.88
N ILE A 110 -8.90 6.10 -1.80
CA ILE A 110 -8.14 7.33 -2.11
C ILE A 110 -8.00 8.19 -0.84
N GLN A 111 -9.08 8.36 -0.07
CA GLN A 111 -9.05 9.18 1.15
C GLN A 111 -8.10 8.64 2.22
N VAL A 112 -8.03 7.32 2.40
CA VAL A 112 -7.13 6.69 3.39
C VAL A 112 -5.67 6.80 2.95
N VAL A 113 -5.37 6.64 1.67
CA VAL A 113 -3.98 6.77 1.16
C VAL A 113 -3.52 8.23 1.16
N ASP A 114 -4.44 9.16 0.93
CA ASP A 114 -4.18 10.60 0.77
C ASP A 114 -4.50 11.42 2.03
N SER A 115 -4.44 10.78 3.21
CA SER A 115 -4.80 11.45 4.47
C SER A 115 -3.88 12.64 4.81
N ASP A 116 -2.69 12.72 4.22
CA ASP A 116 -1.73 13.83 4.42
C ASP A 116 -1.90 15.01 3.44
N SER A 117 -2.98 15.04 2.64
CA SER A 117 -3.46 16.18 1.84
C SER A 117 -2.54 16.73 0.73
N SER A 118 -1.29 16.30 0.66
CA SER A 118 -0.31 16.77 -0.32
C SER A 118 -0.63 16.25 -1.72
N LEU A 119 -1.13 15.02 -1.85
CA LEU A 119 -1.55 14.50 -3.14
C LEU A 119 -2.93 15.08 -3.53
N ILE A 120 -3.87 15.27 -2.58
CA ILE A 120 -5.18 15.93 -2.81
C ILE A 120 -5.03 17.25 -3.57
N LYS A 121 -4.05 18.07 -3.17
CA LYS A 121 -3.80 19.37 -3.81
C LYS A 121 -3.33 19.21 -5.25
N LEU A 122 -2.42 18.27 -5.49
CA LEU A 122 -1.95 17.95 -6.85
C LEU A 122 -3.12 17.55 -7.75
N TYR A 123 -4.02 16.68 -7.28
CA TYR A 123 -5.11 16.15 -8.11
C TYR A 123 -6.23 17.14 -8.41
N LYS A 124 -6.53 18.07 -7.51
CA LYS A 124 -7.58 19.08 -7.76
C LYS A 124 -7.26 19.95 -8.98
N GLU A 125 -5.99 20.02 -9.36
CA GLU A 125 -5.51 20.76 -10.52
C GLU A 125 -5.48 19.90 -11.79
N PHE A 126 -5.48 18.57 -11.67
CA PHE A 126 -5.51 17.64 -12.81
C PHE A 126 -6.95 17.22 -13.14
N GLY A 127 -7.49 17.84 -14.20
CA GLY A 127 -8.67 17.34 -14.91
C GLY A 127 -8.36 16.08 -15.72
N ASP A 128 -9.28 15.72 -16.61
CA ASP A 128 -9.00 14.63 -17.55
C ASP A 128 -7.90 15.04 -18.54
N VAL A 129 -6.95 14.14 -18.79
CA VAL A 129 -5.79 14.39 -19.65
C VAL A 129 -5.86 13.49 -20.88
N THR A 130 -5.57 14.02 -22.06
CA THR A 130 -5.37 13.20 -23.26
C THR A 130 -3.89 12.87 -23.39
N LEU A 131 -3.57 11.58 -23.39
CA LEU A 131 -2.23 11.06 -23.62
C LEU A 131 -2.15 10.41 -25.00
N THR A 132 -0.93 10.32 -25.53
CA THR A 132 -0.64 9.64 -26.80
C THR A 132 0.31 8.49 -26.50
N ASN A 133 -0.04 7.27 -26.90
CA ASN A 133 0.85 6.12 -26.72
C ASN A 133 1.95 6.07 -27.80
N ASP A 134 2.86 5.09 -27.70
CA ASP A 134 3.97 4.90 -28.65
C ASP A 134 3.52 4.67 -30.10
N SER A 135 2.28 4.20 -30.30
CA SER A 135 1.68 4.03 -31.63
C SER A 135 1.02 5.30 -32.19
N GLY A 136 1.04 6.41 -31.46
CA GLY A 136 0.39 7.66 -31.84
C GLY A 136 -1.12 7.71 -31.55
N GLU A 137 -1.69 6.69 -30.90
CA GLU A 137 -3.10 6.65 -30.53
C GLU A 137 -3.34 7.54 -29.30
N GLN A 138 -4.30 8.46 -29.43
CA GLN A 138 -4.74 9.30 -28.33
C GLN A 138 -5.77 8.58 -27.48
N TYR A 139 -5.62 8.68 -26.15
CA TYR A 139 -6.57 8.14 -25.20
C TYR A 139 -6.73 9.10 -24.02
N LYS A 140 -7.93 9.09 -23.43
CA LYS A 140 -8.29 9.97 -22.32
C LYS A 140 -8.07 9.26 -21.00
N VAL A 141 -7.21 9.80 -20.15
CA VAL A 141 -7.00 9.38 -18.77
C VAL A 141 -7.85 10.24 -17.87
N SER A 142 -8.77 9.60 -17.13
CA SER A 142 -9.60 10.34 -16.18
C SER A 142 -8.81 10.74 -14.94
N SER A 143 -9.24 11.80 -14.26
CA SER A 143 -8.65 12.20 -12.98
C SER A 143 -8.59 11.04 -11.97
N ASN A 144 -9.61 10.17 -11.95
CA ASN A 144 -9.63 8.98 -11.09
C ASN A 144 -8.55 7.94 -11.45
N HIS A 145 -8.23 7.75 -12.74
CA HIS A 145 -7.11 6.88 -13.13
C HIS A 145 -5.80 7.39 -12.53
N PHE A 146 -5.53 8.68 -12.72
CA PHE A 146 -4.31 9.30 -12.22
C PHE A 146 -4.20 9.23 -10.70
N ARG A 147 -5.30 9.54 -9.98
CA ARG A 147 -5.41 9.44 -8.53
C ARG A 147 -5.10 8.04 -8.02
N PHE A 148 -5.67 7.03 -8.66
CA PHE A 148 -5.43 5.65 -8.27
C PHE A 148 -3.98 5.24 -8.51
N SER A 149 -3.41 5.54 -9.68
CA SER A 149 -2.01 5.23 -10.01
C SER A 149 -1.03 5.82 -9.00
N LEU A 150 -1.24 7.07 -8.59
CA LEU A 150 -0.40 7.70 -7.58
C LEU A 150 -0.62 7.15 -6.17
N CYS A 151 -1.84 6.71 -5.82
CA CYS A 151 -2.07 5.98 -4.58
C CYS A 151 -1.30 4.65 -4.56
N ILE A 152 -1.27 3.92 -5.68
CA ILE A 152 -0.47 2.68 -5.80
C ILE A 152 1.03 2.99 -5.67
N ALA A 153 1.53 4.04 -6.34
CA ALA A 153 2.92 4.48 -6.19
C ALA A 153 3.27 4.83 -4.73
N ASN A 154 2.38 5.56 -4.05
CA ASN A 154 2.55 5.93 -2.65
C ASN A 154 2.62 4.69 -1.74
N LEU A 155 1.69 3.76 -1.89
CA LEU A 155 1.68 2.51 -1.12
C LEU A 155 2.95 1.69 -1.36
N TYR A 156 3.37 1.57 -2.62
CA TYR A 156 4.61 0.88 -2.97
C TYR A 156 5.82 1.54 -2.28
N GLY A 157 5.93 2.87 -2.34
CA GLY A 157 7.01 3.63 -1.73
C GLY A 157 7.08 3.41 -0.22
N ARG A 158 5.93 3.46 0.46
CA ARG A 158 5.82 3.22 1.91
C ARG A 158 6.22 1.81 2.30
N ILE A 159 5.80 0.79 1.54
CA ILE A 159 6.23 -0.60 1.79
C ILE A 159 7.75 -0.71 1.58
N SER A 160 8.30 -0.06 0.55
CA SER A 160 9.74 -0.06 0.26
C SER A 160 10.56 0.60 1.37
N GLU A 161 10.12 1.75 1.86
CA GLU A 161 10.77 2.46 2.97
C GLU A 161 10.85 1.57 4.21
N ILE A 162 9.75 0.89 4.55
CA ILE A 162 9.71 -0.03 5.69
C ILE A 162 10.57 -1.27 5.43
N SER A 163 10.65 -1.72 4.18
CA SER A 163 11.46 -2.87 3.78
C SER A 163 12.97 -2.64 3.96
N ASN A 164 13.41 -1.39 4.03
CA ASN A 164 14.82 -1.05 4.22
C ASN A 164 15.30 -1.21 5.68
N PHE A 165 14.39 -1.41 6.62
CA PHE A 165 14.75 -1.67 8.02
C PHE A 165 15.01 -3.15 8.23
N THR A 166 16.03 -3.46 9.02
CA THR A 166 16.19 -4.81 9.56
C THR A 166 15.10 -5.13 10.58
N LEU A 167 14.82 -6.43 10.78
CA LEU A 167 13.87 -6.87 11.80
C LEU A 167 14.23 -6.33 13.22
N LYS A 168 15.52 -6.21 13.53
CA LYS A 168 16.01 -5.65 14.80
C LYS A 168 15.66 -4.16 14.93
N GLU A 169 15.77 -3.40 13.85
CA GLU A 169 15.39 -1.99 13.82
C GLU A 169 13.88 -1.82 13.97
N LEU A 170 13.08 -2.64 13.27
CA LEU A 170 11.62 -2.64 13.42
C LEU A 170 11.21 -2.95 14.87
N ILE A 171 11.82 -3.94 15.52
CA ILE A 171 11.57 -4.24 16.96
C ILE A 171 11.92 -3.05 17.85
N THR A 172 13.04 -2.37 17.56
CA THR A 172 13.49 -1.19 18.31
C THR A 172 12.49 -0.04 18.16
N LEU A 173 12.02 0.22 16.95
CA LEU A 173 10.98 1.22 16.65
C LEU A 173 9.68 0.90 17.38
N LYS A 174 9.27 -0.38 17.43
CA LYS A 174 8.07 -0.82 18.18
C LYS A 174 8.16 -0.44 19.64
N THR A 175 9.30 -0.76 20.24
CA THR A 175 9.56 -0.57 21.67
C THR A 175 9.56 0.91 22.02
N ARG A 176 10.15 1.73 21.14
CA ARG A 176 10.15 3.19 21.29
C ARG A 176 8.75 3.78 21.17
N LYS A 177 7.96 3.37 20.16
CA LYS A 177 6.58 3.83 19.96
C LYS A 177 5.71 3.51 21.18
N PHE A 178 5.79 2.29 21.68
CA PHE A 178 5.05 1.85 22.88
C PHE A 178 5.42 2.65 24.13
N ARG A 179 6.71 2.97 24.31
CA ARG A 179 7.17 3.80 25.43
C ARG A 179 6.60 5.22 25.37
N ILE A 180 6.66 5.86 24.20
CA ILE A 180 6.13 7.22 23.99
C ILE A 180 4.62 7.26 24.26
N GLU A 181 3.88 6.27 23.77
CA GLU A 181 2.44 6.18 23.96
C GLU A 181 2.05 5.99 25.44
N LYS A 182 2.78 5.12 26.16
CA LYS A 182 2.62 4.94 27.61
C LYS A 182 2.90 6.22 28.39
N GLU A 183 3.90 6.99 27.99
CA GLU A 183 4.23 8.29 28.61
C GLU A 183 3.17 9.35 28.31
N ARG A 184 2.61 9.40 27.10
CA ARG A 184 1.47 10.28 26.76
C ARG A 184 0.24 9.97 27.60
N ASN A 185 -0.13 8.69 27.70
CA ASN A 185 -1.31 8.24 28.45
C ASN A 185 -1.19 8.51 29.97
N ARG A 186 0.03 8.51 30.52
CA ARG A 186 0.26 8.91 31.92
C ARG A 186 0.07 10.41 32.16
N LYS A 187 0.36 11.25 31.17
CA LYS A 187 0.22 12.72 31.27
C LYS A 187 -1.22 13.18 31.06
N SER A 188 -2.02 12.45 30.29
CA SER A 188 -3.44 12.74 30.05
C SER A 188 -4.40 12.17 31.10
N ALA A 189 -3.91 11.31 32.01
CA ALA A 189 -4.74 10.81 33.10
C ALA A 189 -5.16 11.97 34.04
N PRO A 190 -6.46 12.17 34.30
CA PRO A 190 -6.93 13.24 35.16
C PRO A 190 -6.34 13.06 36.57
N LYS A 191 -5.74 14.12 37.13
CA LYS A 191 -5.28 14.12 38.52
C LYS A 191 -6.47 13.75 39.39
N ALA A 192 -6.43 12.57 40.00
CA ALA A 192 -7.43 12.15 40.97
C ALA A 192 -7.52 13.25 42.02
N LYS A 193 -8.67 13.95 42.09
CA LYS A 193 -8.93 14.93 43.14
C LYS A 193 -8.93 14.16 44.45
N THR A 194 -7.81 14.23 45.18
CA THR A 194 -7.74 13.82 46.57
C THR A 194 -8.75 14.67 47.33
N LYS A 195 -9.91 14.08 47.64
CA LYS A 195 -10.83 14.61 48.63
C LYS A 195 -10.09 14.55 49.96
N ASN A 196 -9.60 15.70 50.43
CA ASN A 196 -9.18 15.81 51.82
C ASN A 196 -10.43 15.75 52.71
N PRO A 197 -10.41 14.95 53.79
CA PRO A 197 -11.48 14.91 54.79
C PRO A 197 -11.58 16.22 55.57
#